data_AF-U5U107-F1
#
_entry.id   AF-U5U107-F1
#
_cell.length_a   1.000
_cell.length_b   1.000
_cell.length_c   1.000
_cell.angle_alpha   90.00
_cell.angle_beta   90.00
_cell.angle_gamma   90.00
#
_symmetry.space_group_name_H-M   'P 1'
#
loop_
_entity.id
_entity.type
_entity.pdbx_description
1 polymer ?
#
loop_
_entity_poly.entity_id
_entity_poly.type
_entity_poly.pdbx_seq_one_letter_code
_entity_poly.pdbx_strand_id
1 'polypeptide(L)'
;HEIQIVETVLSLDPKDLYDVVAINAASASTQISGLPFSGPIGGVRVALIPTEENKAGQWVAFPTVEQLEDAVFNMVVAGRLVDGDVAIMMVEAEATHNVLEHLADGAQAPNEAVVAEGLEAAKPFIATLCEAQKQLADAAAKETREFPLFPPYQDDAYQAVAEFATKRLGEAMSIADKQDRDAATDALKGDVLEALGERFEGREGELGAAYRSVTKQVVRQRILTDHFRIDGRGITDIRALSAEIGLVPRAHGSALFER
;
A
#
# COMPACT_ATOMS: atom_id res chain seq x y z
N HIS A 1 -3.44 17.85 -11.90
CA HIS A 1 -2.68 18.91 -11.20
C HIS A 1 -1.42 18.28 -10.64
N GLU A 2 -0.29 18.95 -10.76
CA GLU A 2 0.94 18.55 -10.09
C GLU A 2 0.88 19.01 -8.63
N ILE A 3 1.12 18.08 -7.70
CA ILE A 3 1.15 18.35 -6.26
C ILE A 3 2.57 18.04 -5.78
N GLN A 4 3.18 18.98 -5.07
CA GLN A 4 4.51 18.84 -4.50
C GLN A 4 4.45 19.06 -2.99
N ILE A 5 5.07 18.16 -2.24
CA ILE A 5 5.27 18.27 -0.80
C ILE A 5 6.77 18.23 -0.56
N VAL A 6 7.30 19.19 0.18
CA VAL A 6 8.73 19.30 0.47
C VAL A 6 8.92 19.40 1.97
N GLU A 7 9.49 18.35 2.55
CA GLU A 7 9.85 18.31 3.96
C GLU A 7 11.34 18.64 4.11
N THR A 8 11.66 19.57 5.00
CA THR A 8 13.04 19.96 5.31
C THR A 8 13.30 19.80 6.80
N VAL A 9 14.26 18.94 7.17
CA VAL A 9 14.67 18.76 8.56
C VAL A 9 15.57 19.91 8.98
N LEU A 10 15.00 20.88 9.71
CA LEU A 10 15.71 22.08 10.16
C LEU A 10 16.49 21.87 11.47
N SER A 11 16.00 20.98 12.32
CA SER A 11 16.60 20.63 13.62
C SER A 11 16.28 19.18 13.95
N LEU A 12 17.25 18.48 14.53
CA LEU A 12 17.12 17.08 14.92
C LEU A 12 17.90 16.85 16.22
N ASP A 13 17.24 16.38 17.27
CA ASP A 13 17.93 15.76 18.40
C ASP A 13 18.55 14.45 17.90
N PRO A 14 19.85 14.19 18.11
CA PRO A 14 20.49 12.96 17.65
C PRO A 14 19.87 11.68 18.22
N LYS A 15 19.05 11.76 19.27
CA LYS A 15 18.31 10.63 19.84
C LYS A 15 16.99 10.33 19.14
N ASP A 16 16.50 11.24 18.31
CA ASP A 16 15.19 11.12 17.68
C ASP A 16 15.28 10.67 16.21
N LEU A 17 14.18 10.12 15.72
CA LEU A 17 14.01 9.72 14.32
C LEU A 17 13.01 10.67 13.65
N TYR A 18 13.46 11.35 12.60
CA TYR A 18 12.67 12.41 11.96
C TYR A 18 11.61 11.89 10.99
N ASP A 19 11.74 10.67 10.49
CA ASP A 19 10.95 10.13 9.37
C ASP A 19 9.44 10.14 9.64
N VAL A 20 9.01 9.65 10.80
CA VAL A 20 7.59 9.64 11.19
C VAL A 20 7.08 11.02 11.57
N VAL A 21 7.96 11.93 12.02
CA VAL A 21 7.60 13.34 12.20
C VAL A 21 7.31 13.98 10.83
N ALA A 22 8.16 13.72 9.83
CA ALA A 22 7.99 14.21 8.48
C ALA A 22 6.72 13.70 7.80
N ILE A 23 6.28 12.45 8.07
CA ILE A 23 4.98 11.95 7.59
C ILE A 23 3.83 12.82 8.11
N ASN A 24 3.83 13.13 9.40
CA ASN A 24 2.78 13.96 10.00
C ASN A 24 2.85 15.41 9.51
N ALA A 25 4.05 15.95 9.29
CA ALA A 25 4.24 17.29 8.73
C ALA A 25 3.74 17.39 7.28
N ALA A 26 4.04 16.38 6.45
CA ALA A 26 3.55 16.29 5.07
C ALA A 26 2.02 16.19 5.01
N SER A 27 1.42 15.39 5.90
CA SER A 27 -0.03 15.30 6.03
C SER A 27 -0.64 16.63 6.48
N ALA A 28 -0.09 17.24 7.53
CA ALA A 28 -0.60 18.51 8.08
C ALA A 28 -0.52 19.65 7.06
N SER A 29 0.62 19.79 6.37
CA SER A 29 0.82 20.82 5.34
C SER A 29 -0.16 20.64 4.17
N THR A 30 -0.41 19.40 3.77
CA THR A 30 -1.39 19.05 2.74
C THR A 30 -2.81 19.34 3.22
N GLN A 31 -3.14 19.01 4.47
CA GLN A 31 -4.46 19.24 5.06
C GLN A 31 -4.83 20.73 5.06
N ILE A 32 -3.90 21.63 5.40
CA ILE A 32 -4.16 23.08 5.46
C ILE A 32 -4.04 23.79 4.10
N SER A 33 -3.66 23.06 3.05
CA SER A 33 -3.38 23.65 1.73
C SER A 33 -4.63 24.05 0.94
N GLY A 34 -5.81 23.53 1.33
CA GLY A 34 -7.06 23.68 0.58
C GLY A 34 -7.20 22.70 -0.59
N LEU A 35 -6.45 21.59 -0.58
CA LEU A 35 -6.58 20.51 -1.56
C LEU A 35 -7.72 19.55 -1.19
N PRO A 36 -8.41 18.94 -2.18
CA PRO A 36 -9.41 17.89 -1.95
C PRO A 36 -8.72 16.58 -1.55
N PHE A 37 -8.30 16.50 -0.29
CA PHE A 37 -7.50 15.42 0.29
C PHE A 37 -8.25 14.76 1.45
N SER A 38 -8.34 13.43 1.43
CA SER A 38 -9.03 12.64 2.46
C SER A 38 -8.12 12.34 3.67
N GLY A 39 -7.54 13.39 4.24
CA GLY A 39 -6.75 13.36 5.46
C GLY A 39 -7.55 13.72 6.72
N PRO A 40 -6.86 13.98 7.85
CA PRO A 40 -5.41 13.85 8.00
C PRO A 40 -4.93 12.39 8.04
N ILE A 41 -3.64 12.18 7.76
CA ILE A 41 -2.92 10.93 7.95
C ILE A 41 -2.02 11.07 9.20
N GLY A 42 -2.19 10.14 10.15
CA GLY A 42 -1.28 9.99 11.28
C GLY A 42 -0.22 8.93 10.96
N GLY A 43 1.05 9.25 11.13
CA GLY A 43 2.17 8.32 10.98
C GLY A 43 2.90 8.12 12.31
N VAL A 44 3.10 6.89 12.73
CA VAL A 44 3.76 6.57 14.01
C VAL A 44 4.76 5.44 13.82
N ARG A 45 5.90 5.52 14.50
CA ARG A 45 6.76 4.36 14.73
C ARG A 45 6.38 3.75 16.06
N VAL A 46 6.11 2.46 16.08
CA VAL A 46 6.00 1.64 17.29
C VAL A 46 7.09 0.59 17.28
N ALA A 47 7.78 0.42 18.40
CA ALA A 47 8.77 -0.64 18.57
C ALA A 47 8.40 -1.51 19.77
N LEU A 48 8.59 -2.82 19.63
CA LEU A 48 8.39 -3.77 20.72
C LEU A 48 9.68 -3.88 21.52
N ILE A 49 9.67 -3.38 22.75
CA ILE A 49 10.85 -3.27 23.61
C ILE A 49 10.66 -4.14 24.85
N PRO A 50 11.34 -5.31 24.96
CA PRO A 50 11.44 -6.08 26.20
C PRO A 50 12.22 -5.34 27.30
N THR A 51 11.90 -5.67 28.55
CA THR A 51 12.73 -5.33 29.72
C THR A 51 12.95 -6.56 30.58
N GLU A 52 13.83 -6.46 31.59
CA GLU A 52 14.03 -7.55 32.55
C GLU A 52 12.74 -7.94 33.29
N GLU A 53 11.89 -6.97 33.61
CA GLU A 53 10.60 -7.18 34.27
C GLU A 53 9.49 -7.60 33.30
N ASN A 54 9.61 -7.24 32.01
CA ASN A 54 8.62 -7.54 30.98
C ASN A 54 9.28 -8.10 29.71
N LYS A 55 9.57 -9.39 29.71
CA LYS A 55 10.12 -10.10 28.54
C LYS A 55 9.14 -10.19 27.36
N ALA A 56 7.84 -10.02 27.58
CA ALA A 56 6.87 -9.91 26.49
C ALA A 56 7.00 -8.59 25.72
N GLY A 57 7.61 -7.57 26.35
CA GLY A 57 7.85 -6.26 25.79
C GLY A 57 6.65 -5.32 25.82
N GLN A 58 6.94 -4.07 25.52
CA GLN A 58 5.94 -3.01 25.38
C GLN A 58 6.08 -2.35 24.01
N TRP A 59 4.97 -2.10 23.34
CA TRP A 59 4.92 -1.26 22.14
C TRP A 59 5.08 0.21 22.52
N VAL A 60 6.27 0.76 22.27
CA VAL A 60 6.62 2.15 22.55
C VAL A 60 6.46 2.96 21.27
N ALA A 61 5.63 4.01 21.32
CA ALA A 61 5.47 4.95 20.22
C ALA A 61 6.58 6.02 20.22
N PHE A 62 7.02 6.40 19.03
CA PHE A 62 8.14 7.34 18.82
C PHE A 62 9.37 6.97 19.68
N PRO A 63 9.88 5.71 19.58
CA PRO A 63 11.06 5.32 20.32
C PRO A 63 12.27 6.14 19.88
N THR A 64 13.12 6.46 20.83
CA THR A 64 14.45 7.04 20.57
C THR A 64 15.38 6.00 19.93
N VAL A 65 16.48 6.48 19.34
CA VAL A 65 17.56 5.62 18.82
C VAL A 65 18.08 4.68 19.91
N GLU A 66 18.26 5.17 21.14
CA GLU A 66 18.72 4.38 22.28
C GLU A 66 17.72 3.27 22.64
N GLN A 67 16.42 3.60 22.66
CA GLN A 67 15.37 2.61 22.92
C GLN A 67 15.25 1.52 21.84
N LEU A 68 15.64 1.82 20.60
CA LEU A 68 15.61 0.85 19.51
C LEU A 68 16.71 -0.22 19.62
N GLU A 69 17.79 0.03 20.35
CA GLU A 69 18.83 -0.98 20.60
C GLU A 69 18.28 -2.19 21.37
N ASP A 70 17.30 -1.93 22.24
CA ASP A 70 16.61 -2.94 23.05
C ASP A 70 15.36 -3.52 22.36
N ALA A 71 14.96 -2.99 21.20
CA ALA A 71 13.76 -3.45 20.51
C ALA A 71 13.97 -4.82 19.84
N VAL A 72 12.92 -5.65 19.79
CA VAL A 72 12.88 -6.89 18.98
C VAL A 72 12.19 -6.70 17.64
N PHE A 73 11.38 -5.64 17.51
CA PHE A 73 10.65 -5.30 16.30
C PHE A 73 10.43 -3.80 16.19
N ASN A 74 10.59 -3.26 14.98
CA ASN A 74 10.45 -1.84 14.67
C ASN A 74 9.45 -1.69 13.51
N MET A 75 8.38 -0.94 13.74
CA MET A 75 7.28 -0.85 12.78
C MET A 75 6.77 0.58 12.65
N VAL A 76 6.77 1.09 11.42
CA VAL A 76 6.12 2.34 11.04
C VAL A 76 4.73 2.02 10.49
N VAL A 77 3.72 2.68 11.04
CA VAL A 77 2.32 2.54 10.64
C VAL A 77 1.75 3.91 10.32
N ALA A 78 1.05 4.01 9.19
CA ALA A 78 0.28 5.20 8.85
C ALA A 78 -1.18 4.87 8.54
N GLY A 79 -2.09 5.73 8.95
CA GLY A 79 -3.53 5.54 8.78
C GLY A 79 -4.33 6.81 8.97
N ARG A 80 -5.65 6.69 8.84
CA ARG A 80 -6.61 7.80 9.03
C ARG A 80 -7.81 7.36 9.84
N LEU A 81 -8.56 8.33 10.35
CA LEU A 81 -9.84 8.08 11.01
C LEU A 81 -10.96 7.86 9.98
N VAL A 82 -11.71 6.77 10.13
CA VAL A 82 -12.92 6.45 9.36
C VAL A 82 -13.96 5.94 10.33
N ASP A 83 -15.14 6.56 10.37
CA ASP A 83 -16.28 6.14 11.20
C ASP A 83 -15.96 5.88 12.69
N GLY A 84 -15.02 6.65 13.26
CA GLY A 84 -14.62 6.55 14.66
C GLY A 84 -13.52 5.52 14.97
N ASP A 85 -13.00 4.81 13.96
CA ASP A 85 -11.86 3.89 14.09
C ASP A 85 -10.70 4.31 13.18
N VAL A 86 -9.52 3.72 13.39
CA VAL A 86 -8.34 3.93 12.56
C VAL A 86 -8.27 2.89 11.45
N ALA A 87 -8.37 3.37 10.22
CA ALA A 87 -8.06 2.60 9.01
C ALA A 87 -6.56 2.70 8.72
N ILE A 88 -5.83 1.60 8.94
CA ILE A 88 -4.41 1.47 8.57
C ILE A 88 -4.28 1.46 7.04
N MET A 89 -3.33 2.22 6.51
CA MET A 89 -3.13 2.42 5.06
C MET A 89 -1.74 2.03 4.58
N MET A 90 -0.72 2.10 5.46
CA MET A 90 0.67 1.77 5.14
C MET A 90 1.32 1.16 6.37
N VAL A 91 2.14 0.13 6.15
CA VAL A 91 2.98 -0.53 7.16
C VAL A 91 4.34 -0.79 6.54
N GLU A 92 5.39 -0.36 7.22
CA GLU A 92 6.79 -0.69 6.93
C GLU A 92 7.43 -1.19 8.22
N ALA A 93 7.91 -2.43 8.25
CA ALA A 93 8.31 -3.07 9.49
C ALA A 93 9.49 -4.03 9.31
N GLU A 94 10.29 -4.18 10.36
CA GLU A 94 11.46 -5.04 10.39
C GLU A 94 11.71 -5.59 11.80
N ALA A 95 12.35 -6.75 11.87
CA ALA A 95 13.04 -7.16 13.09
C ALA A 95 14.34 -6.35 13.24
N THR A 96 14.79 -6.15 14.47
CA THR A 96 16.04 -5.41 14.73
C THR A 96 17.28 -6.29 14.55
N HIS A 97 18.44 -5.67 14.39
CA HIS A 97 19.71 -6.38 14.20
C HIS A 97 20.11 -7.27 15.40
N ASN A 98 19.75 -6.88 16.62
CA ASN A 98 20.03 -7.61 17.86
C ASN A 98 18.89 -8.55 18.30
N VAL A 99 17.86 -8.74 17.45
CA VAL A 99 16.68 -9.55 17.82
C VAL A 99 17.07 -10.92 18.35
N LEU A 100 18.02 -11.62 17.73
CA LEU A 100 18.41 -12.98 18.15
C LEU A 100 19.01 -13.03 19.55
N GLU A 101 19.72 -11.97 19.96
CA GLU A 101 20.31 -11.86 21.31
C GLU A 101 19.20 -11.66 22.34
N HIS A 102 18.29 -10.72 22.08
CA HIS A 102 17.12 -10.48 22.94
C HIS A 102 16.23 -11.72 23.09
N LEU A 103 16.02 -12.49 22.01
CA LEU A 103 15.28 -13.75 22.08
C LEU A 103 16.01 -14.81 22.91
N ALA A 104 17.33 -14.89 22.83
CA ALA A 104 18.12 -15.78 23.67
C ALA A 104 18.02 -15.41 25.16
N ASP A 105 17.87 -14.12 25.45
CA ASP A 105 17.66 -13.57 26.81
C ASP A 105 16.19 -13.62 27.27
N GLY A 106 15.34 -14.31 26.51
CA GLY A 106 13.97 -14.66 26.87
C GLY A 106 12.91 -13.71 26.33
N ALA A 107 13.25 -12.73 25.47
CA ALA A 107 12.28 -11.85 24.87
C ALA A 107 11.29 -12.62 23.96
N GLN A 108 10.08 -12.08 23.83
CA GLN A 108 9.05 -12.62 22.96
C GLN A 108 9.43 -12.45 21.48
N ALA A 109 9.31 -13.54 20.71
CA ALA A 109 9.54 -13.50 19.27
C ALA A 109 8.43 -12.72 18.54
N PRO A 110 8.78 -11.85 17.57
CA PRO A 110 7.81 -11.07 16.80
C PRO A 110 7.15 -11.92 15.70
N ASN A 111 6.34 -12.90 16.11
CA ASN A 111 5.51 -13.69 15.20
C ASN A 111 4.29 -12.89 14.70
N GLU A 112 3.48 -13.50 13.83
CA GLU A 112 2.34 -12.83 13.19
C GLU A 112 1.31 -12.28 14.20
N ALA A 113 1.10 -12.97 15.33
CA ALA A 113 0.19 -12.51 16.38
C ALA A 113 0.73 -11.25 17.08
N VAL A 114 2.02 -11.26 17.43
CA VAL A 114 2.69 -10.12 18.06
C VAL A 114 2.73 -8.92 17.11
N VAL A 115 3.00 -9.13 15.82
CA VAL A 115 2.96 -8.07 14.81
C VAL A 115 1.55 -7.48 14.67
N ALA A 116 0.50 -8.32 14.68
CA ALA A 116 -0.88 -7.85 14.66
C ALA A 116 -1.25 -7.04 15.91
N GLU A 117 -0.77 -7.44 17.10
CA GLU A 117 -0.91 -6.65 18.32
C GLU A 117 -0.23 -5.28 18.19
N GLY A 118 0.94 -5.21 17.55
CA GLY A 118 1.63 -3.95 17.26
C GLY A 118 0.83 -3.01 16.35
N LEU A 119 0.12 -3.56 15.35
CA LEU A 119 -0.77 -2.78 14.49
C LEU A 119 -1.93 -2.17 15.28
N GLU A 120 -2.53 -2.94 16.20
CA GLU A 120 -3.57 -2.42 17.10
C GLU A 120 -3.01 -1.40 18.09
N ALA A 121 -1.82 -1.64 18.65
CA ALA A 121 -1.14 -0.71 19.55
C ALA A 121 -0.79 0.63 18.88
N ALA A 122 -0.61 0.67 17.55
CA ALA A 122 -0.36 1.90 16.80
C ALA A 122 -1.60 2.79 16.66
N LYS A 123 -2.82 2.21 16.65
CA LYS A 123 -4.07 2.94 16.35
C LYS A 123 -4.33 4.13 17.30
N PRO A 124 -4.22 4.02 18.64
CA PRO A 124 -4.47 5.16 19.52
C PRO A 124 -3.55 6.36 19.25
N PHE A 125 -2.30 6.10 18.88
CA PHE A 125 -1.34 7.15 18.52
C PHE A 125 -1.70 7.80 17.19
N ILE A 126 -2.06 7.00 16.18
CA ILE A 126 -2.54 7.50 14.89
C ILE A 126 -3.78 8.36 15.07
N ALA A 127 -4.74 7.93 15.90
CA ALA A 127 -5.95 8.69 16.20
C ALA A 127 -5.60 10.04 16.83
N THR A 128 -4.69 10.05 17.81
CA THR A 128 -4.21 11.27 18.47
C THR A 128 -3.54 12.22 17.48
N LEU A 129 -2.67 11.71 16.60
CA LEU A 129 -2.00 12.50 15.56
C LEU A 129 -2.99 13.09 14.55
N CYS A 130 -3.97 12.30 14.11
CA CYS A 130 -5.03 12.77 13.23
C CYS A 130 -5.85 13.88 13.88
N GLU A 131 -6.21 13.72 15.15
CA GLU A 131 -7.02 14.70 15.88
C GLU A 131 -6.27 16.02 16.09
N ALA A 132 -4.99 15.96 16.44
CA ALA A 132 -4.15 17.16 16.53
C ALA A 132 -4.06 17.91 15.18
N GLN A 133 -3.94 17.18 14.07
CA GLN A 133 -3.93 17.78 12.73
C GLN A 133 -5.29 18.37 12.32
N LYS A 134 -6.41 17.76 12.76
CA LYS A 134 -7.75 18.34 12.57
C LYS A 134 -7.90 19.67 13.31
N GLN A 135 -7.47 19.73 14.57
CA GLN A 135 -7.48 20.97 15.35
C GLN A 135 -6.66 22.08 14.69
N LEU A 136 -5.50 21.73 14.10
CA LEU A 136 -4.71 22.66 13.29
C LEU A 136 -5.48 23.14 12.05
N ALA A 137 -6.15 22.23 11.35
CA ALA A 137 -6.95 22.56 10.17
C ALA A 137 -8.14 23.46 10.51
N ASP A 138 -8.86 23.20 11.59
CA ASP A 138 -9.97 24.04 12.05
C ASP A 138 -9.52 25.47 12.36
N ALA A 139 -8.28 25.63 12.84
CA ALA A 139 -7.72 26.93 13.17
C ALA A 139 -7.12 27.68 11.97
N ALA A 140 -6.60 26.97 10.95
CA ALA A 140 -5.69 27.56 9.97
C ALA A 140 -5.80 27.04 8.53
N ALA A 141 -6.68 26.08 8.24
CA ALA A 141 -6.81 25.55 6.88
C ALA A 141 -7.36 26.60 5.92
N LYS A 142 -6.80 26.63 4.70
CA LYS A 142 -7.38 27.37 3.58
C LYS A 142 -8.68 26.72 3.15
N GLU A 143 -9.59 27.53 2.61
CA GLU A 143 -10.80 27.01 1.97
C GLU A 143 -10.44 25.99 0.89
N THR A 144 -11.18 24.88 0.87
CA THR A 144 -11.04 23.85 -0.15
C THR A 144 -11.30 24.45 -1.51
N ARG A 145 -10.31 24.37 -2.40
CA ARG A 145 -10.42 24.83 -3.77
C ARG A 145 -11.13 23.79 -4.62
N GLU A 146 -11.91 24.26 -5.57
CA GLU A 146 -12.43 23.39 -6.61
C GLU A 146 -11.32 23.03 -7.59
N PHE A 147 -11.17 21.72 -7.82
CA PHE A 147 -10.27 21.20 -8.85
C PHE A 147 -11.11 20.51 -9.92
N PRO A 148 -10.86 20.79 -11.21
CA PRO A 148 -11.50 20.05 -12.27
C PRO A 148 -11.15 18.56 -12.14
N LEU A 149 -12.18 17.73 -12.12
CA LEU A 149 -12.04 16.28 -12.16
C LEU A 149 -11.92 15.84 -13.62
N PHE A 150 -10.98 14.93 -13.88
CA PHE A 150 -10.76 14.33 -15.19
C PHE A 150 -10.98 12.82 -15.07
N PRO A 151 -12.24 12.36 -14.99
CA PRO A 151 -12.52 10.93 -14.95
C PRO A 151 -11.97 10.28 -16.23
N PRO A 152 -11.40 9.07 -16.13
CA PRO A 152 -10.77 8.44 -17.29
C PRO A 152 -11.77 7.93 -18.33
N TYR A 153 -13.05 7.86 -17.96
CA TYR A 153 -14.19 7.54 -18.82
C TYR A 153 -15.48 8.02 -18.16
N GLN A 154 -16.54 8.14 -18.95
CA GLN A 154 -17.91 8.31 -18.46
C GLN A 154 -18.63 6.95 -18.39
N ASP A 155 -19.77 6.93 -17.69
CA ASP A 155 -20.54 5.70 -17.46
C ASP A 155 -21.04 5.04 -18.76
N ASP A 156 -21.36 5.82 -19.80
CA ASP A 156 -21.81 5.29 -21.10
C ASP A 156 -20.72 4.46 -21.79
N ALA A 157 -19.47 4.92 -21.75
CA ALA A 157 -18.29 4.18 -22.23
C ALA A 157 -18.07 2.91 -21.40
N TYR A 158 -18.18 3.01 -20.07
CA TYR A 158 -18.06 1.84 -19.20
C TYR A 158 -19.09 0.76 -19.53
N GLN A 159 -20.37 1.12 -19.60
CA GLN A 159 -21.44 0.16 -19.87
C GLN A 159 -21.30 -0.45 -21.26
N ALA A 160 -20.99 0.33 -22.29
CA ALA A 160 -20.79 -0.19 -23.64
C ALA A 160 -19.64 -1.22 -23.69
N VAL A 161 -18.51 -0.93 -23.03
CA VAL A 161 -17.39 -1.87 -22.96
C VAL A 161 -17.74 -3.09 -22.10
N ALA A 162 -18.44 -2.91 -20.99
CA ALA A 162 -18.85 -4.01 -20.11
C ALA A 162 -19.79 -4.97 -20.86
N GLU A 163 -20.80 -4.47 -21.57
CA GLU A 163 -21.72 -5.26 -22.38
C GLU A 163 -20.98 -6.06 -23.46
N PHE A 164 -20.03 -5.43 -24.14
CA PHE A 164 -19.29 -6.06 -25.23
C PHE A 164 -18.24 -7.07 -24.76
N ALA A 165 -17.45 -6.72 -23.74
CA ALA A 165 -16.21 -7.41 -23.43
C ALA A 165 -16.28 -8.35 -22.22
N THR A 166 -17.22 -8.19 -21.27
CA THR A 166 -17.17 -8.90 -19.97
C THR A 166 -17.05 -10.42 -20.11
N LYS A 167 -17.89 -11.03 -20.94
CA LYS A 167 -17.87 -12.50 -21.14
C LYS A 167 -16.55 -12.96 -21.78
N ARG A 168 -16.13 -12.26 -22.83
CA ARG A 168 -14.91 -12.56 -23.60
C ARG A 168 -13.64 -12.35 -22.76
N LEU A 169 -13.65 -11.33 -21.90
CA LEU A 169 -12.62 -11.11 -20.88
C LEU A 169 -12.59 -12.27 -19.90
N GLY A 170 -13.75 -12.74 -19.42
CA GLY A 170 -13.83 -13.92 -18.56
C GLY A 170 -13.17 -15.15 -19.20
N GLU A 171 -13.44 -15.40 -20.47
CA GLU A 171 -12.83 -16.50 -21.25
C GLU A 171 -11.31 -16.30 -21.42
N ALA A 172 -10.87 -15.11 -21.84
CA ALA A 172 -9.46 -14.78 -22.01
C ALA A 172 -8.66 -14.87 -20.69
N MET A 173 -9.25 -14.47 -19.56
CA MET A 173 -8.63 -14.57 -18.23
C MET A 173 -8.43 -16.02 -17.77
N SER A 174 -9.06 -17.01 -18.43
CA SER A 174 -8.83 -18.43 -18.15
C SER A 174 -7.60 -19.01 -18.86
N ILE A 175 -6.96 -18.22 -19.74
CA ILE A 175 -5.70 -18.60 -20.39
C ILE A 175 -4.56 -18.48 -19.36
N ALA A 176 -3.95 -19.60 -19.01
CA ALA A 176 -2.90 -19.65 -17.99
C ALA A 176 -1.58 -19.01 -18.47
N ASP A 177 -1.18 -19.34 -19.71
CA ASP A 177 0.04 -18.78 -20.30
C ASP A 177 -0.07 -17.26 -20.43
N LYS A 178 1.00 -16.56 -20.03
CA LYS A 178 1.01 -15.11 -20.01
C LYS A 178 0.97 -14.51 -21.41
N GLN A 179 1.77 -15.04 -22.35
CA GLN A 179 1.88 -14.48 -23.69
C GLN A 179 0.58 -14.69 -24.46
N ASP A 180 0.00 -15.88 -24.37
CA ASP A 180 -1.27 -16.19 -25.02
C ASP A 180 -2.42 -15.36 -24.43
N ARG A 181 -2.45 -15.18 -23.09
CA ARG A 181 -3.45 -14.34 -22.43
C ARG A 181 -3.30 -12.88 -22.84
N ASP A 182 -2.08 -12.34 -22.80
CA ASP A 182 -1.80 -10.95 -23.15
C ASP A 182 -2.25 -10.70 -24.62
N ALA A 183 -1.87 -11.59 -25.55
CA ALA A 183 -2.30 -11.54 -26.95
C ALA A 183 -3.83 -11.58 -27.12
N ALA A 184 -4.53 -12.48 -26.42
CA ALA A 184 -5.99 -12.56 -26.47
C ALA A 184 -6.67 -11.29 -25.93
N THR A 185 -6.14 -10.72 -24.85
CA THR A 185 -6.67 -9.50 -24.25
C THR A 185 -6.38 -8.25 -25.08
N ASP A 186 -5.24 -8.21 -25.77
CA ASP A 186 -4.91 -7.11 -26.68
C ASP A 186 -5.75 -7.20 -27.96
N ALA A 187 -5.97 -8.40 -28.49
CA ALA A 187 -6.89 -8.62 -29.61
C ALA A 187 -8.31 -8.17 -29.25
N LEU A 188 -8.82 -8.58 -28.08
CA LEU A 188 -10.13 -8.17 -27.59
C LEU A 188 -10.23 -6.65 -27.39
N LYS A 189 -9.16 -5.99 -26.94
CA LYS A 189 -9.11 -4.53 -26.84
C LYS A 189 -9.19 -3.89 -28.22
N GLY A 190 -8.53 -4.46 -29.22
CA GLY A 190 -8.66 -4.06 -30.63
C GLY A 190 -10.12 -4.12 -31.09
N ASP A 191 -10.79 -5.26 -30.86
CA ASP A 191 -12.20 -5.45 -31.22
C ASP A 191 -13.13 -4.46 -30.53
N VAL A 192 -12.87 -4.11 -29.27
CA VAL A 192 -13.63 -3.08 -28.53
C VAL A 192 -13.51 -1.72 -29.22
N LEU A 193 -12.29 -1.35 -29.62
CA LEU A 193 -12.05 -0.08 -30.31
C LEU A 193 -12.66 -0.07 -31.70
N GLU A 194 -12.61 -1.18 -32.44
CA GLU A 194 -13.23 -1.30 -33.75
C GLU A 194 -14.76 -1.24 -33.67
N ALA A 195 -15.37 -1.98 -32.73
CA ALA A 195 -16.82 -2.07 -32.62
C ALA A 195 -17.48 -0.82 -32.01
N LEU A 196 -16.80 -0.14 -31.08
CA LEU A 196 -17.36 0.98 -30.33
C LEU A 196 -16.76 2.33 -30.72
N GLY A 197 -15.63 2.38 -31.42
CA GLY A 197 -14.89 3.61 -31.71
C GLY A 197 -15.76 4.70 -32.35
N GLU A 198 -16.54 4.36 -33.38
CA GLU A 198 -17.43 5.31 -34.07
C GLU A 198 -18.50 5.92 -33.14
N ARG A 199 -18.98 5.16 -32.13
CA ARG A 199 -19.97 5.64 -31.15
C ARG A 199 -19.36 6.66 -30.17
N PHE A 200 -18.04 6.63 -30.02
CA PHE A 200 -17.28 7.46 -29.07
C PHE A 200 -16.23 8.31 -29.78
N GLU A 201 -16.53 8.82 -30.98
CA GLU A 201 -15.63 9.69 -31.75
C GLU A 201 -15.19 10.90 -30.91
N GLY A 202 -13.87 11.09 -30.80
CA GLY A 202 -13.24 12.12 -29.95
C GLY A 202 -13.14 11.75 -28.46
N ARG A 203 -13.61 10.57 -28.06
CA ARG A 203 -13.59 10.01 -26.69
C ARG A 203 -13.02 8.58 -26.66
N GLU A 204 -12.27 8.16 -27.68
CA GLU A 204 -11.77 6.79 -27.84
C GLU A 204 -10.83 6.38 -26.70
N GLY A 205 -10.13 7.35 -26.10
CA GLY A 205 -9.31 7.13 -24.91
C GLY A 205 -10.11 6.59 -23.71
N GLU A 206 -11.40 6.91 -23.62
CA GLU A 206 -12.29 6.40 -22.57
C GLU A 206 -12.50 4.90 -22.69
N LEU A 207 -12.63 4.36 -23.92
CA LEU A 207 -12.83 2.94 -24.15
C LEU A 207 -11.67 2.10 -23.62
N GLY A 208 -10.44 2.58 -23.82
CA GLY A 208 -9.24 1.92 -23.30
C GLY A 208 -9.18 1.92 -21.77
N ALA A 209 -9.60 3.00 -21.12
CA ALA A 209 -9.64 3.09 -19.67
C ALA A 209 -10.80 2.28 -19.07
N ALA A 210 -11.98 2.35 -19.67
CA ALA A 210 -13.14 1.55 -19.32
C ALA A 210 -12.82 0.05 -19.44
N TYR A 211 -12.16 -0.37 -20.52
CA TYR A 211 -11.69 -1.75 -20.71
C TYR A 211 -10.81 -2.23 -19.56
N ARG A 212 -9.83 -1.42 -19.12
CA ARG A 212 -9.01 -1.75 -17.94
C ARG A 212 -9.85 -1.89 -16.67
N SER A 213 -10.83 -1.03 -16.46
CA SER A 213 -11.73 -1.10 -15.30
C SER A 213 -12.63 -2.34 -15.33
N VAL A 214 -13.20 -2.69 -16.49
CA VAL A 214 -13.99 -3.93 -16.66
C VAL A 214 -13.10 -5.15 -16.42
N THR A 215 -11.89 -5.20 -16.98
CA THR A 215 -10.93 -6.27 -16.71
C THR A 215 -10.63 -6.41 -15.22
N LYS A 216 -10.40 -5.29 -14.52
CA LYS A 216 -10.23 -5.28 -13.06
C LYS A 216 -11.44 -5.85 -12.33
N GLN A 217 -12.66 -5.50 -12.73
CA GLN A 217 -13.88 -6.06 -12.13
C GLN A 217 -13.98 -7.57 -12.37
N VAL A 218 -13.77 -8.04 -13.59
CA VAL A 218 -13.83 -9.46 -13.96
C VAL A 218 -12.82 -10.28 -13.15
N VAL A 219 -11.57 -9.83 -13.08
CA VAL A 219 -10.52 -10.54 -12.33
C VAL A 219 -10.85 -10.61 -10.84
N ARG A 220 -11.28 -9.50 -10.23
CA ARG A 220 -11.66 -9.48 -8.82
C ARG A 220 -12.84 -10.39 -8.53
N GLN A 221 -13.86 -10.38 -9.38
CA GLN A 221 -15.03 -11.24 -9.22
C GLN A 221 -14.62 -12.71 -9.23
N ARG A 222 -13.81 -13.14 -10.19
CA ARG A 222 -13.36 -14.53 -10.31
C ARG A 222 -12.46 -14.98 -9.16
N ILE A 223 -11.62 -14.11 -8.61
CA ILE A 223 -10.87 -14.42 -7.39
C ILE A 223 -11.82 -14.72 -6.22
N LEU A 224 -12.90 -13.93 -6.09
CA LEU A 224 -13.87 -14.07 -4.99
C LEU A 224 -14.83 -15.26 -5.17
N THR A 225 -15.25 -15.56 -6.39
CA THR A 225 -16.23 -16.64 -6.66
C THR A 225 -15.55 -17.97 -6.97
N ASP A 226 -14.57 -17.95 -7.86
CA ASP A 226 -13.98 -19.15 -8.45
C ASP A 226 -12.70 -19.57 -7.71
N HIS A 227 -12.22 -18.74 -6.76
CA HIS A 227 -10.96 -18.93 -6.04
C HIS A 227 -9.75 -19.08 -6.98
N PHE A 228 -9.86 -18.44 -8.14
CA PHE A 228 -8.94 -18.51 -9.27
C PHE A 228 -8.14 -17.21 -9.39
N ARG A 229 -6.84 -17.31 -9.72
CA ARG A 229 -6.00 -16.17 -10.08
C ARG A 229 -5.71 -16.17 -11.57
N ILE A 230 -5.48 -14.98 -12.13
CA ILE A 230 -5.26 -14.74 -13.57
C ILE A 230 -4.20 -15.64 -14.23
N ASP A 231 -3.23 -16.12 -13.47
CA ASP A 231 -2.15 -16.99 -13.93
C ASP A 231 -2.40 -18.49 -13.66
N GLY A 232 -3.65 -18.88 -13.42
CA GLY A 232 -4.06 -20.28 -13.25
C GLY A 232 -3.88 -20.84 -11.84
N ARG A 233 -3.31 -20.06 -10.91
CA ARG A 233 -3.03 -20.47 -9.54
C ARG A 233 -4.23 -20.35 -8.61
N GLY A 234 -4.25 -21.17 -7.57
CA GLY A 234 -5.09 -20.99 -6.40
C GLY A 234 -4.61 -19.83 -5.51
N ILE A 235 -5.47 -19.42 -4.57
CA ILE A 235 -5.23 -18.27 -3.69
C ILE A 235 -4.02 -18.44 -2.75
N THR A 236 -3.58 -19.68 -2.51
CA THR A 236 -2.42 -20.01 -1.67
C THR A 236 -1.18 -20.44 -2.45
N ASP A 237 -1.29 -20.63 -3.77
CA ASP A 237 -0.21 -21.23 -4.55
C ASP A 237 0.94 -20.24 -4.77
N ILE A 238 2.16 -20.73 -4.56
CA ILE A 238 3.40 -20.01 -4.85
C ILE A 238 3.78 -20.28 -6.32
N ARG A 239 4.40 -19.30 -6.99
CA ARG A 239 4.99 -19.51 -8.33
C ARG A 239 6.14 -20.52 -8.24
N ALA A 240 6.57 -21.03 -9.39
CA ALA A 240 7.78 -21.83 -9.47
C ALA A 240 8.95 -21.09 -8.82
N LEU A 241 9.67 -21.79 -7.94
CA LEU A 241 10.83 -21.28 -7.23
C LEU A 241 12.10 -21.87 -7.85
N SER A 242 13.08 -21.02 -8.12
CA SER A 242 14.43 -21.44 -8.48
C SER A 242 15.44 -20.71 -7.59
N ALA A 243 16.43 -21.44 -7.08
CA ALA A 243 17.50 -20.88 -6.28
C ALA A 243 18.83 -21.53 -6.68
N GLU A 244 19.79 -20.70 -7.07
CA GLU A 244 21.12 -21.13 -7.48
C GLU A 244 22.17 -20.22 -6.82
N ILE A 245 23.35 -20.78 -6.50
CA ILE A 245 24.49 -20.06 -5.93
C ILE A 245 25.72 -20.22 -6.82
N GLY A 246 26.63 -19.26 -6.78
CA GLY A 246 27.92 -19.35 -7.49
C GLY A 246 27.87 -19.08 -9.00
N LEU A 247 26.81 -18.40 -9.50
CA LEU A 247 26.65 -18.12 -10.92
C LEU A 247 27.70 -17.16 -11.50
N VAL A 248 28.21 -16.23 -10.68
CA VAL A 248 29.13 -15.18 -11.14
C VAL A 248 30.57 -15.58 -10.83
N PRO A 249 31.40 -15.87 -11.84
CA PRO A 249 32.81 -16.21 -11.63
C PRO A 249 33.55 -15.06 -10.92
N ARG A 250 34.50 -15.43 -10.03
CA ARG A 250 35.36 -14.53 -9.24
C ARG A 250 34.69 -13.70 -8.14
N ALA A 251 33.36 -13.64 -8.06
CA ALA A 251 32.69 -13.00 -6.94
C ALA A 251 32.98 -13.77 -5.63
N HIS A 252 33.05 -13.07 -4.49
CA HIS A 252 33.18 -13.73 -3.18
C HIS A 252 31.96 -14.63 -2.88
N GLY A 253 30.78 -14.24 -3.36
CA GLY A 253 29.56 -15.02 -3.35
C GLY A 253 28.57 -14.44 -4.36
N SER A 254 27.73 -15.30 -4.95
CA SER A 254 26.64 -14.90 -5.83
C SER A 254 25.47 -15.84 -5.68
N ALA A 255 24.26 -15.34 -5.89
CA ALA A 255 23.04 -16.12 -5.89
C ALA A 255 22.06 -15.57 -6.94
N LEU A 256 21.25 -16.45 -7.50
CA LEU A 256 20.09 -16.12 -8.34
C LEU A 256 18.86 -16.78 -7.70
N PHE A 257 17.86 -15.96 -7.40
CA PHE A 257 16.57 -16.41 -6.90
C PHE A 257 15.46 -15.94 -7.83
N GLU A 258 14.66 -16.88 -8.32
CA GLU A 258 13.50 -16.60 -9.17
C GLU A 258 12.21 -17.06 -8.48
N ARG A 259 11.19 -16.19 -8.52
CA ARG A 259 9.84 -16.42 -8.00
C ARG A 259 8.79 -15.63 -8.75
#